data_AF-A0A1Q6M1X8-F1
#
_entry.id   AF-A0A1Q6M1X8-F1
#
_cell.length_a   1.000
_cell.length_b   1.000
_cell.length_c   1.000
_cell.angle_alpha   90.00
_cell.angle_beta   90.00
_cell.angle_gamma   90.00
#
_symmetry.space_group_name_H-M   'P 1'
#
loop_
_entity.id
_entity.type
_entity.pdbx_description
1 polymer ?
#
loop_
_entity_poly.entity_id
_entity_poly.type
_entity_poly.pdbx_seq_one_letter_code
_entity_poly.pdbx_strand_id
1 'polypeptide(L)'
;MEIGDITITKREILVCIAATLILLGIGFPIIAVIQNSINEKNEKYFKALKINNDTEQFQYAINTNLGQVMAYGKVEAVNGVKIEDLENKYFYIKKEKEKYTRHTRQVAHTRKVGNTTQTYYTTETYYTWDHAGQEEWKTERFIFLNVEFDYGTINFNNTEYLTTIKTDSTTRYVYYIIPFEFEGTLSTYITNNTITNNQFFYNKKIEKIIEEKKAEINTTKIIFWFLWIFFIILLDFGYVGLDNNYLED
;
A
#
# COMPACT_ATOMS: atom_id res chain seq x y z
N MET A 1 38.91 30.67 -3.12
CA MET A 1 37.97 30.63 -4.26
C MET A 1 36.77 31.43 -3.82
N GLU A 2 36.38 32.45 -4.58
CA GLU A 2 35.26 33.33 -4.18
C GLU A 2 33.96 32.80 -4.81
N ILE A 3 32.94 32.64 -3.98
CA ILE A 3 31.57 32.33 -4.40
C ILE A 3 30.68 33.41 -3.80
N GLY A 4 30.36 34.46 -4.57
CA GLY A 4 29.70 35.66 -4.03
C GLY A 4 30.63 36.45 -3.09
N ASP A 5 30.11 36.96 -1.97
CA ASP A 5 30.86 37.71 -0.95
C ASP A 5 31.65 36.80 0.02
N ILE A 6 31.67 35.48 -0.18
CA ILE A 6 32.28 34.51 0.73
C ILE A 6 33.68 34.11 0.24
N THR A 7 34.70 34.39 1.06
CA THR A 7 36.10 34.00 0.80
C THR A 7 36.40 32.63 1.41
N ILE A 8 36.45 31.58 0.58
CA ILE A 8 36.74 30.22 1.04
C ILE A 8 38.25 29.97 1.12
N THR A 9 38.75 29.59 2.30
CA THR A 9 40.15 29.27 2.55
C THR A 9 40.46 27.77 2.31
N LYS A 10 41.74 27.45 2.07
CA LYS A 10 42.20 26.06 1.88
C LYS A 10 41.99 25.17 3.12
N ARG A 11 42.01 25.77 4.32
CA ARG A 11 41.83 25.06 5.60
C ARG A 11 40.39 24.61 5.80
N GLU A 12 39.43 25.49 5.50
CA GLU A 12 38.00 25.17 5.58
C GLU A 12 37.61 24.05 4.61
N ILE A 13 38.14 24.07 3.39
CA ILE A 13 37.93 22.98 2.42
C ILE A 13 38.40 21.64 2.98
N LEU A 14 39.56 21.62 3.66
CA LEU A 14 40.11 20.39 4.23
C LEU A 14 39.26 19.87 5.39
N VAL A 15 38.71 20.77 6.21
CA VAL A 15 37.77 20.44 7.30
C VAL A 15 36.45 19.89 6.73
N CYS A 16 35.86 20.53 5.72
CA CYS A 16 34.65 20.04 5.06
C CYS A 16 34.84 18.64 4.45
N ILE A 17 35.97 18.39 3.78
CA ILE A 17 36.28 17.07 3.23
C ILE A 17 36.38 16.03 4.35
N ALA A 18 37.09 16.33 5.44
CA ALA A 18 37.23 15.42 6.58
C ALA A 18 35.88 15.15 7.25
N ALA A 19 35.08 16.19 7.49
CA ALA A 19 33.74 16.09 8.07
C ALA A 19 32.79 15.28 7.18
N THR A 20 32.78 15.54 5.87
CA THR A 20 32.00 14.78 4.88
C THR A 20 32.34 13.29 4.93
N LEU A 21 33.63 12.93 4.94
CA LEU A 21 34.05 11.52 5.01
C LEU A 21 33.56 10.83 6.30
N ILE A 22 33.63 11.53 7.44
CA ILE A 22 33.11 11.02 8.72
C ILE A 22 31.59 10.84 8.66
N LEU A 23 30.85 11.82 8.14
CA LEU A 23 29.38 11.78 8.03
C LEU A 23 28.91 10.71 7.05
N LEU A 24 29.63 10.48 5.94
CA LEU A 24 29.36 9.35 5.06
C LEU A 24 29.56 8.01 5.79
N GLY A 25 30.61 7.89 6.60
CA GLY A 25 30.85 6.73 7.46
C GLY A 25 29.71 6.47 8.44
N ILE A 26 29.20 7.52 9.09
CA ILE A 26 28.06 7.47 10.03
C ILE A 26 26.75 7.10 9.33
N GLY A 27 26.60 7.42 8.04
CA GLY A 27 25.40 7.07 7.28
C GLY A 27 25.16 5.56 7.19
N PHE A 28 26.22 4.74 7.10
CA PHE A 28 26.12 3.28 6.97
C PHE A 28 25.45 2.55 8.16
N PRO A 29 25.85 2.76 9.42
CA PRO A 29 25.17 2.13 10.55
C PRO A 29 23.71 2.60 10.67
N ILE A 30 23.40 3.87 10.37
CA ILE A 30 22.02 4.39 10.41
C ILE A 30 21.14 3.63 9.41
N ILE A 31 21.57 3.52 8.15
CA ILE A 31 20.79 2.79 7.15
C ILE A 31 20.69 1.30 7.48
N ALA A 32 21.72 0.70 8.08
CA ALA A 32 21.68 -0.70 8.50
C ALA A 32 20.59 -0.95 9.57
N VAL A 33 20.46 -0.06 10.55
CA VAL A 33 19.40 -0.14 11.58
C VAL A 33 18.00 -0.02 10.93
N ILE A 34 17.83 0.91 10.00
CA ILE A 34 16.56 1.09 9.28
C ILE A 34 16.21 -0.17 8.46
N GLN A 35 17.18 -0.71 7.73
CA GLN A 35 17.00 -1.92 6.93
C GLN A 35 16.65 -3.13 7.80
N ASN A 36 17.32 -3.30 8.94
CA ASN A 36 17.01 -4.36 9.88
C ASN A 36 15.58 -4.25 10.40
N SER A 37 15.13 -3.04 10.78
CA SER A 37 13.74 -2.83 11.21
C SER A 37 12.71 -3.20 10.13
N ILE A 38 12.98 -2.86 8.86
CA ILE A 38 12.09 -3.24 7.74
C ILE A 38 12.14 -4.74 7.49
N ASN A 39 13.32 -5.36 7.58
CA ASN A 39 13.50 -6.81 7.44
C ASN A 39 12.77 -7.58 8.54
N GLU A 40 12.86 -7.15 9.79
CA GLU A 40 12.16 -7.76 10.93
C GLU A 40 10.64 -7.70 10.73
N LYS A 41 10.10 -6.54 10.31
CA LYS A 41 8.67 -6.40 9.97
C LYS A 41 8.23 -7.34 8.85
N ASN A 42 9.11 -7.63 7.90
CA ASN A 42 8.85 -8.47 6.74
C ASN A 42 9.39 -9.92 6.88
N GLU A 43 9.88 -10.30 8.06
CA GLU A 43 10.48 -11.61 8.32
C GLU A 43 9.51 -12.74 7.99
N LYS A 44 8.23 -12.49 8.30
CA LYS A 44 7.11 -13.41 8.03
C LYS A 44 6.90 -13.73 6.56
N TYR A 45 7.48 -12.95 5.63
CA TYR A 45 7.47 -13.25 4.20
C TYR A 45 8.79 -13.90 3.76
N PHE A 46 9.93 -13.37 4.22
CA PHE A 46 11.25 -13.84 3.78
C PHE A 46 11.60 -15.22 4.34
N LYS A 47 11.24 -15.52 5.59
CA LYS A 47 11.57 -16.80 6.25
C LYS A 47 10.45 -17.85 6.16
N ALA A 48 9.27 -17.49 5.66
CA ALA A 48 8.16 -18.42 5.52
C ALA A 48 8.53 -19.65 4.66
N LEU A 49 7.93 -20.80 4.94
CA LEU A 49 7.91 -21.90 3.97
C LEU A 49 7.12 -21.46 2.73
N LYS A 50 7.69 -21.64 1.54
CA LYS A 50 7.04 -21.28 0.27
C LYS A 50 6.44 -22.54 -0.34
N ILE A 51 5.13 -22.52 -0.58
CA ILE A 51 4.37 -23.62 -1.15
C ILE A 51 3.70 -23.10 -2.42
N ASN A 52 4.02 -23.68 -3.57
CA ASN A 52 3.52 -23.17 -4.85
C ASN A 52 2.62 -24.19 -5.52
N ASN A 53 1.31 -24.02 -5.34
CA ASN A 53 0.27 -24.90 -5.88
C ASN A 53 0.46 -26.39 -5.51
N ASP A 54 1.07 -26.66 -4.36
CA ASP A 54 1.33 -28.00 -3.83
C ASP A 54 0.39 -28.28 -2.65
N THR A 55 -0.64 -29.07 -2.92
CA THR A 55 -1.69 -29.41 -1.95
C THR A 55 -1.18 -30.36 -0.86
N GLU A 56 -0.28 -31.28 -1.21
CA GLU A 56 0.27 -32.24 -0.25
C GLU A 56 1.18 -31.53 0.75
N GLN A 57 2.02 -30.63 0.26
CA GLN A 57 2.90 -29.83 1.10
C GLN A 57 2.09 -28.89 2.00
N PHE A 58 1.00 -28.30 1.51
CA PHE A 58 0.13 -27.45 2.33
C PHE A 58 -0.60 -28.24 3.42
N GLN A 59 -1.17 -29.39 3.07
CA GLN A 59 -1.81 -30.28 4.05
C GLN A 59 -0.80 -30.77 5.10
N TYR A 60 0.40 -31.16 4.68
CA TYR A 60 1.48 -31.53 5.58
C TYR A 60 1.85 -30.37 6.52
N ALA A 61 1.91 -29.15 6.00
CA ALA A 61 2.21 -27.97 6.80
C ALA A 61 1.17 -27.72 7.90
N ILE A 62 -0.12 -27.91 7.58
CA ILE A 62 -1.23 -27.88 8.54
C ILE A 62 -1.09 -28.97 9.61
N ASN A 63 -0.89 -30.22 9.18
CA ASN A 63 -0.83 -31.36 10.08
C ASN A 63 0.36 -31.32 11.05
N THR A 64 1.46 -30.66 10.65
CA THR A 64 2.70 -30.59 11.43
C THR A 64 2.93 -29.24 12.11
N ASN A 65 1.99 -28.30 11.99
CA ASN A 65 2.07 -26.97 12.62
C ASN A 65 3.37 -26.22 12.27
N LEU A 66 3.71 -26.14 10.99
CA LEU A 66 4.99 -25.57 10.50
C LEU A 66 5.19 -24.06 10.77
N GLY A 67 4.26 -23.40 11.45
CA GLY A 67 4.36 -21.96 11.74
C GLY A 67 4.17 -21.13 10.49
N GLN A 68 5.13 -20.27 10.14
CA GLN A 68 4.95 -19.28 9.08
C GLN A 68 5.04 -19.89 7.67
N VAL A 69 3.97 -19.72 6.88
CA VAL A 69 3.83 -20.26 5.51
C VAL A 69 3.35 -19.18 4.54
N MET A 70 3.85 -19.23 3.32
CA MET A 70 3.32 -18.53 2.14
C MET A 70 2.93 -19.58 1.10
N ALA A 71 1.63 -19.72 0.86
CA ALA A 71 1.09 -20.70 -0.06
C ALA A 71 0.39 -20.01 -1.23
N TYR A 72 0.81 -20.30 -2.47
CA TYR A 72 0.11 -19.87 -3.67
C TYR A 72 -0.84 -20.98 -4.12
N GLY A 73 -2.06 -20.62 -4.48
CA GLY A 73 -3.04 -21.59 -4.95
C GLY A 73 -4.36 -20.98 -5.38
N LYS A 74 -5.23 -21.85 -5.90
CA LYS A 74 -6.61 -21.54 -6.23
C LYS A 74 -7.48 -21.58 -4.97
N VAL A 75 -8.38 -20.59 -4.87
CA VAL A 75 -9.50 -20.52 -3.94
C VAL A 75 -10.78 -20.78 -4.73
N GLU A 76 -11.65 -21.64 -4.22
CA GLU A 76 -12.92 -21.97 -4.86
C GLU A 76 -14.05 -22.03 -3.82
N ALA A 77 -15.18 -21.39 -4.12
CA ALA A 77 -16.36 -21.51 -3.26
C ALA A 77 -16.90 -22.94 -3.28
N VAL A 78 -17.20 -23.51 -2.11
CA VAL A 78 -17.88 -24.81 -2.03
C VAL A 78 -19.31 -24.67 -2.55
N ASN A 79 -20.01 -23.63 -2.08
CA ASN A 79 -21.34 -23.25 -2.54
C ASN A 79 -21.39 -21.74 -2.76
N GLY A 80 -21.13 -21.30 -3.99
CA GLY A 80 -21.26 -19.89 -4.36
C GLY A 80 -22.69 -19.36 -4.18
N VAL A 81 -22.78 -18.06 -3.90
CA VAL A 81 -24.04 -17.32 -3.74
C VAL A 81 -24.58 -16.84 -5.08
N LYS A 82 -25.92 -16.84 -5.21
CA LYS A 82 -26.64 -16.33 -6.38
C LYS A 82 -27.79 -15.45 -5.93
N ILE A 83 -27.97 -14.34 -6.62
CA ILE A 83 -29.14 -13.44 -6.47
C ILE A 83 -29.86 -13.36 -7.80
N GLU A 84 -31.15 -13.03 -7.80
CA GLU A 84 -31.98 -13.00 -9.01
C GLU A 84 -31.49 -11.99 -10.06
N ASP A 85 -30.84 -10.91 -9.59
CA ASP A 85 -30.29 -9.86 -10.45
C ASP A 85 -29.10 -10.33 -11.32
N LEU A 86 -28.47 -11.45 -10.97
CA LEU A 86 -27.24 -11.95 -11.59
C LEU A 86 -27.38 -13.41 -12.06
N GLU A 87 -26.86 -13.71 -13.25
CA GLU A 87 -26.99 -15.04 -13.85
C GLU A 87 -26.13 -16.11 -13.14
N ASN A 88 -24.93 -15.72 -12.69
CA ASN A 88 -23.91 -16.64 -12.19
C ASN A 88 -23.87 -16.74 -10.67
N LYS A 89 -23.21 -17.80 -10.18
CA LYS A 89 -22.80 -17.92 -8.78
C LYS A 89 -21.46 -17.23 -8.57
N TYR A 90 -21.31 -16.62 -7.41
CA TYR A 90 -20.10 -15.90 -7.02
C TYR A 90 -19.65 -16.33 -5.62
N PHE A 91 -18.39 -16.10 -5.30
CA PHE A 91 -17.86 -16.33 -3.96
C PHE A 91 -18.43 -15.31 -2.96
N TYR A 92 -18.56 -14.06 -3.41
CA TYR A 92 -19.12 -12.94 -2.67
C TYR A 92 -19.81 -11.97 -3.63
N ILE A 93 -20.90 -11.35 -3.19
CA ILE A 93 -21.64 -10.31 -3.91
C ILE A 93 -21.94 -9.18 -2.95
N LYS A 94 -21.61 -7.96 -3.34
CA LYS A 94 -22.03 -6.71 -2.69
C LYS A 94 -22.88 -5.90 -3.67
N LYS A 95 -24.10 -5.60 -3.26
CA LYS A 95 -25.04 -4.75 -4.00
C LYS A 95 -25.14 -3.41 -3.29
N GLU A 96 -24.65 -2.37 -3.93
CA GLU A 96 -24.78 -1.00 -3.43
C GLU A 96 -25.92 -0.28 -4.12
N LYS A 97 -26.83 0.29 -3.34
CA LYS A 97 -27.88 1.15 -3.83
C LYS A 97 -27.36 2.57 -3.92
N GLU A 98 -27.52 3.18 -5.07
CA GLU A 98 -27.19 4.59 -5.28
C GLU A 98 -28.42 5.39 -5.74
N LYS A 99 -28.53 6.61 -5.24
CA LYS A 99 -29.58 7.57 -5.63
C LYS A 99 -28.98 8.79 -6.30
N TYR A 100 -29.62 9.25 -7.37
CA TYR A 100 -29.23 10.49 -8.04
C TYR A 100 -29.81 11.68 -7.27
N THR A 101 -28.93 12.43 -6.62
CA THR A 101 -29.28 13.52 -5.71
C THR A 101 -28.70 14.84 -6.22
N ARG A 102 -29.38 15.92 -5.87
CA ARG A 102 -28.97 17.28 -6.23
C ARG A 102 -28.10 17.86 -5.12
N HIS A 103 -26.95 18.38 -5.50
CA HIS A 103 -26.02 19.11 -4.64
C HIS A 103 -25.83 20.54 -5.12
N THR A 104 -25.32 21.38 -4.23
CA THR A 104 -24.97 22.76 -4.55
C THR A 104 -23.58 23.09 -4.01
N ARG A 105 -22.76 23.81 -4.79
CA ARG A 105 -21.46 24.33 -4.36
C ARG A 105 -21.35 25.83 -4.61
N GLN A 106 -20.60 26.52 -3.76
CA GLN A 106 -20.22 27.91 -3.99
C GLN A 106 -18.94 27.93 -4.83
N VAL A 107 -18.97 28.66 -5.94
CA VAL A 107 -17.79 28.87 -6.79
C VAL A 107 -17.37 30.32 -6.70
N ALA A 108 -16.10 30.53 -6.34
CA ALA A 108 -15.51 31.85 -6.26
C ALA A 108 -15.10 32.32 -7.66
N HIS A 109 -15.53 33.52 -8.01
CA HIS A 109 -15.17 34.21 -9.24
C HIS A 109 -14.51 35.53 -8.87
N THR A 110 -13.55 35.95 -9.68
CA THR A 110 -12.90 37.25 -9.52
C THR A 110 -13.29 38.17 -10.67
N ARG A 111 -13.67 39.40 -10.34
CA ARG A 111 -13.94 40.46 -11.32
C ARG A 111 -13.17 41.72 -10.96
N LYS A 112 -12.72 42.46 -11.97
CA LYS A 112 -12.21 43.81 -11.76
C LYS A 112 -13.36 44.81 -11.71
N VAL A 113 -13.39 45.62 -10.67
CA VAL A 113 -14.31 46.76 -10.53
C VAL A 113 -13.44 48.00 -10.36
N GLY A 114 -13.25 48.75 -11.44
CA GLY A 114 -12.25 49.82 -11.49
C GLY A 114 -10.82 49.27 -11.39
N ASN A 115 -10.00 49.85 -10.49
CA ASN A 115 -8.63 49.41 -10.23
C ASN A 115 -8.52 48.30 -9.17
N THR A 116 -9.64 47.83 -8.60
CA THR A 116 -9.65 46.82 -7.54
C THR A 116 -10.19 45.49 -8.04
N THR A 117 -9.60 44.39 -7.57
CA THR A 117 -10.09 43.04 -7.81
C THR A 117 -11.03 42.64 -6.67
N GLN A 118 -12.25 42.20 -7.01
CA GLN A 118 -13.24 41.71 -6.05
C GLN A 118 -13.56 40.24 -6.32
N THR A 119 -13.63 39.44 -5.26
CA THR A 119 -14.14 38.07 -5.32
C THR A 119 -15.63 38.06 -5.02
N TYR A 120 -16.43 37.37 -5.83
CA TYR A 120 -17.83 37.10 -5.58
C TYR A 120 -18.11 35.60 -5.75
N TYR A 121 -19.21 35.13 -5.19
CA TYR A 121 -19.56 33.70 -5.21
C TYR A 121 -20.83 33.46 -6.00
N THR A 122 -20.87 32.37 -6.75
CA THR A 122 -22.09 31.86 -7.41
C THR A 122 -22.43 30.47 -6.90
N THR A 123 -23.71 30.21 -6.67
CA THR A 123 -24.20 28.87 -6.37
C THR A 123 -24.34 28.07 -7.66
N GLU A 124 -23.55 27.02 -7.83
CA GLU A 124 -23.72 26.03 -8.89
C GLU A 124 -24.49 24.82 -8.35
N THR A 125 -25.45 24.34 -9.14
CA THR A 125 -26.18 23.09 -8.86
C THR A 125 -25.57 21.98 -9.70
N TYR A 126 -25.27 20.85 -9.07
CA TYR A 126 -24.79 19.64 -9.75
C TYR A 126 -25.48 18.40 -9.17
N TYR A 127 -25.33 17.26 -9.83
CA TYR A 127 -25.95 16.02 -9.40
C TYR A 127 -24.93 14.89 -9.38
N THR A 128 -25.00 14.05 -8.35
CA THR A 128 -24.16 12.87 -8.21
C THR A 128 -25.00 11.66 -7.82
N TRP A 129 -24.44 10.48 -8.07
CA TRP A 129 -24.97 9.24 -7.53
C TRP A 129 -24.40 9.06 -6.13
N ASP A 130 -25.26 9.13 -5.14
CA ASP A 130 -24.88 9.02 -3.73
C ASP A 130 -25.28 7.67 -3.17
N HIS A 131 -24.44 7.13 -2.30
CA HIS A 131 -24.71 5.89 -1.58
C HIS A 131 -25.99 5.99 -0.72
N ALA A 132 -26.88 5.02 -0.87
CA ALA A 132 -28.18 4.97 -0.21
C ALA A 132 -28.47 3.64 0.50
N GLY A 133 -27.57 2.66 0.43
CA GLY A 133 -27.67 1.38 1.12
C GLY A 133 -26.76 0.31 0.53
N GLN A 134 -26.56 -0.79 1.25
CA GLN A 134 -25.83 -1.95 0.78
C GLN A 134 -26.41 -3.26 1.31
N GLU A 135 -26.29 -4.30 0.51
CA GLU A 135 -26.61 -5.68 0.84
C GLU A 135 -25.45 -6.59 0.40
N GLU A 136 -25.15 -7.62 1.19
CA GLU A 136 -24.01 -8.51 0.97
C GLU A 136 -24.41 -9.98 1.09
N TRP A 137 -23.91 -10.80 0.16
CA TRP A 137 -24.05 -12.25 0.16
C TRP A 137 -22.67 -12.89 0.01
N LYS A 138 -22.42 -13.98 0.74
CA LYS A 138 -21.11 -14.65 0.78
C LYS A 138 -21.27 -16.16 0.88
N THR A 139 -20.33 -16.91 0.32
CA THR A 139 -20.23 -18.36 0.56
C THR A 139 -19.99 -18.63 2.05
N GLU A 140 -20.44 -19.78 2.54
CA GLU A 140 -20.18 -20.23 3.91
C GLU A 140 -18.79 -20.86 4.02
N ARG A 141 -18.41 -21.65 3.01
CA ARG A 141 -17.16 -22.41 2.98
C ARG A 141 -16.46 -22.29 1.63
N PHE A 142 -15.14 -22.48 1.63
CA PHE A 142 -14.30 -22.47 0.44
C PHE A 142 -13.18 -23.49 0.55
N ILE A 143 -12.64 -23.88 -0.60
CA ILE A 143 -11.49 -24.77 -0.71
C ILE A 143 -10.27 -23.95 -1.10
N PHE A 144 -9.15 -24.17 -0.40
CA PHE A 144 -7.84 -23.66 -0.77
C PHE A 144 -6.82 -24.78 -0.63
N LEU A 145 -6.12 -25.11 -1.73
CA LEU A 145 -5.14 -26.20 -1.78
C LEU A 145 -5.68 -27.54 -1.22
N ASN A 146 -6.89 -27.92 -1.64
CA ASN A 146 -7.64 -29.11 -1.18
C ASN A 146 -8.02 -29.14 0.30
N VAL A 147 -7.89 -28.02 1.00
CA VAL A 147 -8.35 -27.88 2.39
C VAL A 147 -9.57 -26.99 2.43
N GLU A 148 -10.62 -27.44 3.09
CA GLU A 148 -11.85 -26.69 3.25
C GLU A 148 -11.77 -25.77 4.48
N PHE A 149 -12.21 -24.53 4.32
CA PHE A 149 -12.22 -23.49 5.36
C PHE A 149 -13.57 -22.77 5.39
N ASP A 150 -13.94 -22.26 6.57
CA ASP A 150 -15.05 -21.32 6.71
C ASP A 150 -14.66 -19.97 6.12
N TYR A 151 -15.60 -19.27 5.46
CA TYR A 151 -15.36 -17.95 4.84
C TYR A 151 -14.69 -16.95 5.79
N GLY A 152 -15.10 -16.94 7.07
CA GLY A 152 -14.56 -16.04 8.08
C GLY A 152 -13.10 -16.28 8.46
N THR A 153 -12.50 -17.39 8.02
CA THR A 153 -11.11 -17.75 8.34
C THR A 153 -10.11 -16.80 7.67
N ILE A 154 -10.41 -16.33 6.46
CA ILE A 154 -9.56 -15.42 5.70
C ILE A 154 -10.38 -14.20 5.32
N ASN A 155 -9.81 -13.01 5.52
CA ASN A 155 -10.46 -11.79 5.05
C ASN A 155 -10.11 -11.51 3.58
N PHE A 156 -11.11 -11.60 2.71
CA PHE A 156 -11.00 -11.32 1.28
C PHE A 156 -11.46 -9.90 0.96
N ASN A 157 -10.53 -9.04 0.55
CA ASN A 157 -10.79 -7.63 0.21
C ASN A 157 -10.61 -7.36 -1.30
N ASN A 158 -10.85 -8.37 -2.14
CA ASN A 158 -10.63 -8.32 -3.58
C ASN A 158 -11.94 -8.22 -4.37
N THR A 159 -12.89 -7.44 -3.86
CA THR A 159 -14.14 -7.17 -4.56
C THR A 159 -13.86 -6.36 -5.82
N GLU A 160 -14.44 -6.77 -6.93
CA GLU A 160 -14.30 -6.11 -8.23
C GLU A 160 -15.67 -5.67 -8.74
N TYR A 161 -15.68 -4.55 -9.48
CA TYR A 161 -16.90 -4.07 -10.12
C TYR A 161 -17.34 -5.08 -11.20
N LEU A 162 -18.59 -5.53 -11.12
CA LEU A 162 -19.19 -6.38 -12.13
C LEU A 162 -20.03 -5.55 -13.10
N THR A 163 -21.05 -4.87 -12.58
CA THR A 163 -22.05 -4.18 -13.42
C THR A 163 -22.85 -3.15 -12.62
N THR A 164 -23.58 -2.29 -13.34
CA THR A 164 -24.55 -1.35 -12.78
C THR A 164 -25.90 -1.57 -13.47
N ILE A 165 -26.94 -1.83 -12.68
CA ILE A 165 -28.30 -2.00 -13.18
C ILE A 165 -29.14 -0.82 -12.70
N LYS A 166 -29.72 -0.08 -13.65
CA LYS A 166 -30.64 1.03 -13.34
C LYS A 166 -32.05 0.48 -13.17
N THR A 167 -32.70 0.84 -12.08
CA THR A 167 -34.12 0.56 -11.88
C THR A 167 -34.97 1.70 -12.42
N ASP A 168 -34.51 2.94 -12.26
CA ASP A 168 -35.18 4.14 -12.77
C ASP A 168 -34.16 5.27 -13.03
N SER A 169 -34.65 6.48 -13.33
CA SER A 169 -33.80 7.65 -13.61
C SER A 169 -33.03 8.18 -12.39
N THR A 170 -33.45 7.81 -11.19
CA THR A 170 -32.94 8.29 -9.90
C THR A 170 -32.36 7.18 -9.03
N THR A 171 -32.54 5.91 -9.38
CA THR A 171 -32.09 4.75 -8.60
C THR A 171 -31.32 3.78 -9.49
N ARG A 172 -30.12 3.42 -9.04
CA ARG A 172 -29.32 2.35 -9.64
C ARG A 172 -28.69 1.47 -8.58
N TYR A 173 -28.34 0.25 -8.96
CA TYR A 173 -27.61 -0.70 -8.13
C TYR A 173 -26.28 -1.01 -8.77
N VAL A 174 -25.20 -0.85 -8.00
CA VAL A 174 -23.83 -1.17 -8.39
C VAL A 174 -23.47 -2.50 -7.75
N TYR A 175 -23.02 -3.45 -8.56
CA TYR A 175 -22.67 -4.79 -8.10
C TYR A 175 -21.15 -4.96 -8.10
N TYR A 176 -20.62 -5.33 -6.95
CA TYR A 176 -19.26 -5.77 -6.77
C TYR A 176 -19.26 -7.25 -6.42
N ILE A 177 -18.32 -8.03 -6.94
CA ILE A 177 -18.25 -9.47 -6.72
C ILE A 177 -16.85 -9.93 -6.36
N ILE A 178 -16.76 -11.12 -5.79
CA ILE A 178 -15.57 -11.96 -5.88
C ILE A 178 -15.96 -13.16 -6.75
N PRO A 179 -15.19 -13.48 -7.81
CA PRO A 179 -15.49 -14.62 -8.68
C PRO A 179 -15.63 -15.92 -7.90
N PHE A 180 -16.41 -16.88 -8.42
CA PHE A 180 -16.59 -18.19 -7.80
C PHE A 180 -15.27 -18.90 -7.48
N GLU A 181 -14.31 -18.74 -8.39
CA GLU A 181 -12.94 -19.22 -8.27
C GLU A 181 -11.94 -18.11 -8.58
N PHE A 182 -10.83 -18.07 -7.84
CA PHE A 182 -9.74 -17.12 -8.07
C PHE A 182 -8.44 -17.67 -7.50
N GLU A 183 -7.31 -17.02 -7.81
CA GLU A 183 -6.00 -17.43 -7.33
C GLU A 183 -5.28 -16.32 -6.56
N GLY A 184 -4.34 -16.71 -5.71
CA GLY A 184 -3.52 -15.78 -4.96
C GLY A 184 -2.59 -16.48 -3.99
N THR A 185 -1.85 -15.67 -3.23
CA THR A 185 -0.97 -16.16 -2.18
C THR A 185 -1.56 -15.90 -0.80
N LEU A 186 -1.69 -16.94 0.01
CA LEU A 186 -2.00 -16.86 1.43
C LEU A 186 -0.69 -16.80 2.23
N SER A 187 -0.47 -15.70 2.96
CA SER A 187 0.55 -15.65 4.01
C SER A 187 -0.15 -15.90 5.34
N THR A 188 0.29 -16.91 6.09
CA THR A 188 -0.38 -17.32 7.33
C THR A 188 0.58 -17.94 8.33
N TYR A 189 0.19 -17.93 9.60
CA TYR A 189 0.80 -18.73 10.64
C TYR A 189 -0.05 -19.97 10.92
N ILE A 190 0.55 -21.15 10.78
CA ILE A 190 -0.09 -22.44 10.98
C ILE A 190 0.21 -22.92 12.40
N THR A 191 -0.85 -23.13 13.17
CA THR A 191 -0.78 -23.64 14.55
C THR A 191 -2.09 -24.33 14.91
N ASN A 192 -2.08 -25.27 15.84
CA ASN A 192 -3.24 -26.06 16.27
C ASN A 192 -4.05 -26.64 15.09
N ASN A 193 -3.35 -27.10 14.05
CA ASN A 193 -3.91 -27.66 12.82
C ASN A 193 -4.86 -26.69 12.09
N THR A 194 -4.67 -25.38 12.26
CA THR A 194 -5.45 -24.33 11.61
C THR A 194 -4.54 -23.18 11.16
N ILE A 195 -5.12 -22.23 10.42
CA ILE A 195 -4.46 -21.02 9.94
C ILE A 195 -4.86 -19.81 10.78
N THR A 196 -3.89 -18.97 11.14
CA THR A 196 -4.07 -17.79 11.98
C THR A 196 -3.19 -16.64 11.49
N ASN A 197 -3.51 -15.41 11.90
CA ASN A 197 -2.74 -14.21 11.55
C ASN A 197 -2.45 -14.11 10.03
N ASN A 198 -3.50 -14.33 9.24
CA ASN A 198 -3.38 -14.53 7.81
C ASN A 198 -3.63 -13.24 7.01
N GLN A 199 -3.07 -13.22 5.80
CA GLN A 199 -3.28 -12.20 4.80
C GLN A 199 -3.29 -12.85 3.43
N PHE A 200 -4.36 -12.61 2.66
CA PHE A 200 -4.47 -13.08 1.29
C PHE A 200 -4.07 -11.99 0.29
N PHE A 201 -3.23 -12.36 -0.67
CA PHE A 201 -2.78 -11.51 -1.75
C PHE A 201 -3.39 -12.00 -3.06
N TYR A 202 -4.50 -11.36 -3.44
CA TYR A 202 -5.25 -11.67 -4.67
C TYR A 202 -4.38 -11.47 -5.91
N ASN A 203 -4.38 -12.46 -6.80
CA ASN A 203 -3.67 -12.47 -8.08
C ASN A 203 -2.19 -12.04 -7.97
N LYS A 204 -1.54 -12.45 -6.87
CA LYS A 204 -0.10 -12.26 -6.65
C LYS A 204 0.56 -13.60 -6.37
N LYS A 205 1.63 -13.88 -7.10
CA LYS A 205 2.56 -14.98 -6.83
C LYS A 205 3.49 -14.64 -5.66
N ILE A 206 4.07 -15.66 -5.05
CA ILE A 206 4.98 -15.54 -3.89
C ILE A 206 6.19 -14.65 -4.25
N GLU A 207 6.79 -14.86 -5.41
CA GLU A 207 7.99 -14.14 -5.85
C GLU A 207 7.72 -12.65 -5.97
N LYS A 208 6.58 -12.27 -6.56
CA LYS A 208 6.18 -10.87 -6.72
C LYS A 208 6.01 -10.17 -5.37
N ILE A 209 5.44 -10.86 -4.38
CA ILE A 209 5.29 -10.31 -3.02
C ILE A 209 6.67 -10.10 -2.38
N ILE A 210 7.56 -11.08 -2.51
CA ILE A 210 8.94 -10.98 -1.99
C ILE A 210 9.69 -9.83 -2.67
N GLU A 211 9.54 -9.67 -3.99
CA GLU A 211 10.14 -8.57 -4.75
C GLU A 211 9.62 -7.20 -4.33
N GLU A 212 8.30 -7.04 -4.16
CA GLU A 212 7.70 -5.80 -3.64
C GLU A 212 8.27 -5.43 -2.26
N LYS A 213 8.42 -6.42 -1.36
CA LYS A 213 9.02 -6.20 -0.03
C LYS A 213 10.51 -5.87 -0.08
N LYS A 214 11.27 -6.46 -1.01
CA LYS A 214 12.67 -6.09 -1.25
C LYS A 214 12.80 -4.70 -1.87
N ALA A 215 11.89 -4.34 -2.77
CA ALA A 215 11.86 -3.02 -3.40
C ALA A 215 11.58 -1.90 -2.39
N GLU A 216 10.76 -2.15 -1.37
CA GLU A 216 10.52 -1.22 -0.25
C GLU A 216 11.83 -0.89 0.49
N ILE A 217 12.64 -1.91 0.79
CA ILE A 217 13.96 -1.76 1.43
C ILE A 217 14.90 -0.95 0.54
N ASN A 218 14.95 -1.28 -0.75
CA ASN A 218 15.84 -0.61 -1.69
C ASN A 218 15.44 0.86 -1.91
N THR A 219 14.14 1.13 -2.03
CA THR A 219 13.60 2.49 -2.17
C THR A 219 13.92 3.32 -0.92
N THR A 220 13.75 2.74 0.27
CA THR A 220 14.11 3.40 1.54
C THR A 220 15.61 3.74 1.59
N LYS A 221 16.48 2.84 1.12
CA LYS A 221 17.92 3.07 1.03
C LYS A 221 18.25 4.25 0.10
N ILE A 222 17.61 4.33 -1.06
CA ILE A 222 17.82 5.41 -2.02
C ILE A 222 17.38 6.75 -1.42
N ILE A 223 16.18 6.81 -0.83
CA ILE A 223 15.64 8.02 -0.21
C ILE A 223 16.54 8.48 0.94
N PHE A 224 17.02 7.56 1.78
CA PHE A 224 17.94 7.87 2.87
C PHE A 224 19.20 8.56 2.36
N TRP A 225 19.89 7.97 1.37
CA TRP A 225 21.13 8.55 0.85
C TRP A 225 20.91 9.89 0.17
N PHE A 226 19.79 10.06 -0.53
CA PHE A 226 19.41 11.34 -1.11
C PHE A 226 19.28 12.43 -0.04
N LEU A 227 18.53 12.17 1.03
CA LEU A 227 18.35 13.12 2.14
C LEU A 227 19.65 13.34 2.93
N TRP A 228 20.44 12.29 3.15
CA TRP A 228 21.69 12.35 3.91
C TRP A 228 22.75 13.18 3.19
N ILE A 229 22.92 12.99 1.87
CA ILE A 229 23.84 13.78 1.06
C ILE A 229 23.39 15.24 1.02
N PHE A 230 22.08 15.49 0.85
CA PHE A 230 21.54 16.85 0.90
C PHE A 230 21.82 17.53 2.25
N PHE A 231 21.68 16.79 3.35
CA PHE A 231 21.99 17.28 4.70
C PHE A 231 23.49 17.61 4.86
N ILE A 232 24.39 16.76 4.38
CA ILE A 232 25.85 17.02 4.41
C ILE A 232 26.17 18.31 3.63
N ILE A 233 25.59 18.46 2.44
CA ILE A 233 25.79 19.67 1.61
C ILE A 233 25.33 20.94 2.36
N LEU A 234 24.18 20.89 3.04
CA LEU A 234 23.71 22.01 3.85
C LEU A 234 24.64 22.33 5.03
N LEU A 235 25.20 21.29 5.69
CA LEU A 235 26.18 21.49 6.76
C LEU A 235 27.46 22.14 6.25
N ASP A 236 27.98 21.70 5.10
CA ASP A 236 29.19 22.28 4.51
C ASP A 236 28.97 23.74 4.08
N PHE A 237 27.85 24.04 3.41
CA PHE A 237 27.51 25.42 3.05
C PHE A 237 27.28 26.30 4.28
N GLY A 238 26.60 25.76 5.30
CA GLY A 238 26.39 26.47 6.56
C GLY A 238 27.71 26.75 7.29
N TYR A 239 28.62 25.79 7.29
CA TYR A 239 29.94 25.92 7.90
C TYR A 239 30.80 26.98 7.22
N VAL A 240 30.88 26.94 5.88
CA VAL A 240 31.65 27.93 5.09
C VAL A 240 31.01 29.32 5.13
N GLY A 241 29.69 29.42 5.33
CA GLY A 241 28.97 30.69 5.44
C GLY A 241 29.07 31.37 6.81
N LEU A 242 29.67 30.72 7.82
CA LEU A 242 29.96 31.32 9.12
C LEU A 242 31.43 31.78 9.15
N ASP A 243 31.72 32.97 9.70
CA ASP A 243 33.09 33.46 9.84
C ASP A 243 33.92 32.54 10.75
N ASN A 244 34.82 31.74 10.17
CA ASN A 244 35.63 30.73 10.86
C ASN A 244 37.01 31.25 11.27
N ASN A 245 37.05 32.42 11.93
CA ASN A 245 38.29 33.10 12.34
C ASN A 245 39.17 32.25 13.28
N TYR A 246 38.62 31.22 13.92
CA TYR A 246 39.36 30.30 14.81
C TYR A 246 40.36 29.40 14.07
N LEU A 247 40.35 29.37 12.74
CA LEU A 247 41.34 28.65 11.91
C LEU A 247 42.48 29.57 11.44
N GLU A 248 42.51 30.83 11.85
CA GLU A 248 43.52 31.82 11.45
C GLU A 248 44.65 31.99 12.47
N ASP A 249 44.49 31.44 13.68
CA ASP A 249 45.53 31.32 14.73
C ASP A 249 46.32 30.00 14.61
#